data_AF-D5RG47-F1
#
_entry.id   AF-D5RG47-F1
#
_cell.length_a   1.000
_cell.length_b   1.000
_cell.length_c   1.000
_cell.angle_alpha   90.00
_cell.angle_beta   90.00
_cell.angle_gamma   90.00
#
_symmetry.space_group_name_H-M   'P 1'
#
loop_
_entity.id
_entity.type
_entity.pdbx_description
1 polymer ?
#
loop_
_entity_poly.entity_id
_entity_poly.type
_entity_poly.pdbx_seq_one_letter_code
_entity_poly.pdbx_strand_id
1 'polypeptide(L)'
;MARVTGAARKTARAEEAPAKAPRAARGKAEAQPGRLVQLQGQGADGPRFSIELVTPEGATALLARKRPGAGENAAAINAYAEAMREGRWILNGMPVILSRGGVLLDGVQRLRACIKAGLPFLTVMAQNIPDDVLHTIDQQRRRSFAGVLEARGIPHAHALQSALVKLIRYDDGKMLRGAGTASWSRMDRVLRANPDLEQAVKMSLESEATALSEAVRTPLLFMGFRVDKAATRRFLDAVAWPEKYAPLEPGARIRDLIELTRGDPATRLKPVTLFALSIKALNATLAGETPRSFAWIDRSANPTKGEEFPRLEGYAGLDDPGLPGETEETAQQLRAAVERLTQEENVFPLSIETITPEMAEAYLGHNTRNRKIVAAHVDAIARDIRAGNWMMNAQPICFSRSGRLLNGQHRLSAVIQAGEPIEVPVMRGLPEEAYATYDIHAKKGPQLGAGFENFGDRPLIAAAAVLLWKRELKPAGTRNAKPTPSEVMRIVEQHPRLLEMRTFGRKMIEFGRGSVLAYAAYCIERDDAELGRVFLERFESGADLPRGHLILELRKRMQILRRERASQEEQLKELLGAWSRFKEKPDLGRL
;
A
#
# COMPACT_ATOMS: atom_id res chain seq x y z
N MET A 1 -49.77 44.35 82.84
CA MET A 1 -51.09 44.63 82.22
C MET A 1 -51.24 43.78 80.97
N ALA A 2 -52.36 43.05 80.90
CA ALA A 2 -53.04 42.44 79.75
C ALA A 2 -52.30 41.49 78.78
N ARG A 3 -52.84 40.26 78.78
CA ARG A 3 -52.73 39.13 77.85
C ARG A 3 -53.04 39.49 76.38
N VAL A 4 -52.33 38.87 75.43
CA VAL A 4 -52.93 38.19 74.26
C VAL A 4 -52.11 36.92 73.98
N THR A 5 -52.84 35.83 73.76
CA THR A 5 -52.40 34.44 73.61
C THR A 5 -51.86 34.12 72.22
N GLY A 6 -50.84 33.27 72.14
CA GLY A 6 -50.40 32.61 70.91
C GLY A 6 -49.25 31.65 71.19
N ALA A 7 -49.58 30.37 71.38
CA ALA A 7 -48.61 29.31 71.62
C ALA A 7 -47.95 28.86 70.30
N ALA A 8 -46.63 28.75 70.29
CA ALA A 8 -45.89 27.89 69.36
C ALA A 8 -44.59 27.43 70.01
N ARG A 9 -44.49 26.12 70.25
CA ARG A 9 -43.40 25.45 70.97
C ARG A 9 -42.25 25.19 69.98
N LYS A 10 -41.07 25.72 70.31
CA LYS A 10 -39.79 25.45 69.62
C LYS A 10 -39.26 24.05 70.00
N THR A 11 -38.81 23.29 69.02
CA THR A 11 -37.78 22.25 69.17
C THR A 11 -36.92 22.19 67.91
N ALA A 12 -35.60 22.12 68.10
CA ALA A 12 -34.58 22.06 67.07
C ALA A 12 -34.66 20.76 66.22
N ARG A 13 -34.20 20.82 64.96
CA ARG A 13 -33.90 19.62 64.16
C ARG A 13 -32.65 19.85 63.32
N ALA A 14 -31.78 18.84 63.36
CA ALA A 14 -30.44 18.76 62.79
C ALA A 14 -30.43 18.60 61.27
N GLU A 15 -29.26 18.85 60.68
CA GLU A 15 -28.91 18.66 59.27
C GLU A 15 -29.15 17.22 58.78
N GLU A 16 -29.76 17.07 57.59
CA GLU A 16 -29.80 15.83 56.81
C GLU A 16 -29.52 16.13 55.32
N ALA A 17 -28.76 15.20 54.71
CA ALA A 17 -28.15 15.25 53.37
C ALA A 17 -29.13 15.45 52.19
N PRO A 18 -28.68 15.99 51.03
CA PRO A 18 -29.54 16.19 49.87
C PRO A 18 -29.79 14.87 49.13
N ALA A 19 -31.06 14.67 48.79
CA ALA A 19 -31.64 13.51 48.13
C ALA A 19 -31.03 13.21 46.75
N LYS A 20 -30.91 11.90 46.45
CA LYS A 20 -30.51 11.35 45.15
C LYS A 20 -31.50 11.76 44.05
N ALA A 21 -30.97 12.38 42.99
CA ALA A 21 -31.64 12.62 41.72
C ALA A 21 -31.93 11.30 40.94
N PRO A 22 -32.97 11.24 40.10
CA PRO A 22 -33.43 10.01 39.48
C PRO A 22 -32.49 9.54 38.36
N ARG A 23 -32.23 8.23 38.32
CA ARG A 23 -31.53 7.55 37.22
C ARG A 23 -32.30 7.75 35.91
N ALA A 24 -31.69 8.44 34.95
CA ALA A 24 -32.17 8.52 33.59
C ALA A 24 -32.21 7.12 32.97
N ALA A 25 -33.39 6.73 32.49
CA ALA A 25 -33.61 5.51 31.75
C ALA A 25 -32.82 5.55 30.42
N ARG A 26 -31.88 4.62 30.24
CA ARG A 26 -31.28 4.33 28.94
C ARG A 26 -32.36 3.70 28.06
N GLY A 27 -32.88 4.46 27.10
CA GLY A 27 -33.74 3.93 26.06
C GLY A 27 -33.00 2.86 25.25
N LYS A 28 -33.53 1.64 25.22
CA LYS A 28 -33.11 0.60 24.27
C LYS A 28 -33.58 1.06 22.88
N ALA A 29 -32.64 1.31 21.98
CA ALA A 29 -32.94 1.52 20.56
C ALA A 29 -33.43 0.20 19.95
N GLU A 30 -34.52 0.24 19.17
CA GLU A 30 -35.04 -0.90 18.42
C GLU A 30 -33.96 -1.45 17.47
N ALA A 31 -33.75 -2.76 17.50
CA ALA A 31 -32.74 -3.44 16.69
C ALA A 31 -33.22 -3.55 15.23
N GLN A 32 -32.55 -2.83 14.32
CA GLN A 32 -32.68 -3.06 12.88
C GLN A 32 -31.93 -4.36 12.52
N PRO A 33 -32.51 -5.25 11.70
CA PRO A 33 -31.86 -6.52 11.33
C PRO A 33 -30.51 -6.25 10.62
N GLY A 34 -29.43 -6.81 11.15
CA GLY A 34 -28.07 -6.73 10.58
C GLY A 34 -27.08 -5.80 11.32
N ARG A 35 -27.51 -5.03 12.32
CA ARG A 35 -26.64 -4.16 13.13
C ARG A 35 -26.37 -4.80 14.50
N LEU A 36 -25.11 -5.18 14.76
CA LEU A 36 -24.73 -5.98 15.93
C LEU A 36 -24.31 -5.14 17.15
N VAL A 37 -23.67 -3.99 16.95
CA VAL A 37 -23.27 -3.05 18.02
C VAL A 37 -23.29 -1.64 17.44
N GLN A 38 -23.75 -0.63 18.18
CA GLN A 38 -23.66 0.78 17.77
C GLN A 38 -23.05 1.64 18.88
N LEU A 39 -22.08 2.47 18.50
CA LEU A 39 -21.39 3.42 19.36
C LEU A 39 -21.47 4.80 18.72
N GLN A 40 -21.84 5.80 19.52
CA GLN A 40 -21.85 7.20 19.10
C GLN A 40 -20.66 7.92 19.76
N GLY A 41 -19.97 8.76 19.00
CA GLY A 41 -19.02 9.73 19.56
C GLY A 41 -19.69 10.72 20.52
N GLN A 42 -18.89 11.56 21.16
CA GLN A 42 -19.38 12.58 22.10
C GLN A 42 -20.17 13.68 21.35
N GLY A 43 -21.42 13.42 20.99
CA GLY A 43 -22.34 14.37 20.36
C GLY A 43 -23.26 13.74 19.29
N ALA A 44 -24.45 14.32 19.10
CA ALA A 44 -25.45 13.84 18.12
C ALA A 44 -24.91 13.83 16.66
N ASP A 45 -24.02 14.79 16.35
CA ASP A 45 -23.36 14.98 15.05
C ASP A 45 -21.94 14.41 14.97
N GLY A 46 -21.54 13.62 15.98
CA GLY A 46 -20.27 12.93 16.01
C GLY A 46 -20.23 11.68 15.12
N PRO A 47 -19.02 11.18 14.80
CA PRO A 47 -18.83 9.96 14.05
C PRO A 47 -19.45 8.77 14.80
N ARG A 48 -20.07 7.85 14.05
CA ARG A 48 -20.76 6.67 14.60
C ARG A 48 -20.09 5.42 14.07
N PHE A 49 -19.86 4.45 14.95
CA PHE A 49 -19.28 3.17 14.58
C PHE A 49 -20.21 2.03 14.97
N SER A 50 -20.36 1.08 14.06
CA SER A 50 -21.11 -0.14 14.29
C SER A 50 -20.40 -1.35 13.70
N ILE A 51 -20.74 -2.55 14.17
CA ILE A 51 -20.40 -3.78 13.47
C ILE A 51 -21.66 -4.22 12.72
N GLU A 52 -21.55 -4.37 11.41
CA GLU A 52 -22.70 -4.64 10.53
C GLU A 52 -22.42 -5.84 9.60
N LEU A 53 -23.45 -6.66 9.40
CA LEU A 53 -23.48 -7.70 8.37
C LEU A 53 -24.03 -7.10 7.08
N VAL A 54 -23.17 -6.91 6.09
CA VAL A 54 -23.56 -6.31 4.81
C VAL A 54 -23.94 -7.42 3.83
N THR A 55 -25.22 -7.44 3.40
CA THR A 55 -25.72 -8.37 2.37
C THR A 55 -25.43 -7.85 0.95
N PRO A 56 -25.54 -8.69 -0.11
CA PRO A 56 -25.43 -8.22 -1.49
C PRO A 56 -26.40 -7.08 -1.85
N GLU A 57 -27.62 -7.10 -1.31
CA GLU A 57 -28.63 -6.05 -1.48
C GLU A 57 -28.20 -4.77 -0.76
N GLY A 58 -27.76 -4.90 0.51
CA GLY A 58 -27.22 -3.78 1.29
C GLY A 58 -25.97 -3.16 0.63
N ALA A 59 -25.10 -3.99 0.07
CA ALA A 59 -23.92 -3.54 -0.68
C ALA A 59 -24.31 -2.76 -1.94
N THR A 60 -25.37 -3.18 -2.63
CA THR A 60 -25.91 -2.46 -3.79
C THR A 60 -26.44 -1.08 -3.39
N ALA A 61 -27.21 -1.01 -2.29
CA ALA A 61 -27.72 0.25 -1.75
C ALA A 61 -26.59 1.22 -1.32
N LEU A 62 -25.53 0.69 -0.71
CA LEU A 62 -24.35 1.48 -0.32
C LEU A 62 -23.57 1.98 -1.55
N LEU A 63 -23.40 1.14 -2.58
CA LEU A 63 -22.72 1.51 -3.82
C LEU A 63 -23.48 2.54 -4.65
N ALA A 64 -24.81 2.61 -4.52
CA ALA A 64 -25.60 3.68 -5.15
C ALA A 64 -25.22 5.08 -4.63
N ARG A 65 -24.62 5.16 -3.43
CA ARG A 65 -24.16 6.40 -2.78
C ARG A 65 -22.69 6.73 -3.05
N LYS A 66 -22.02 6.02 -3.97
CA LYS A 66 -20.60 6.25 -4.29
C LYS A 66 -20.40 7.53 -5.10
N ARG A 67 -19.27 8.21 -4.89
CA ARG A 67 -18.89 9.37 -5.71
C ARG A 67 -18.68 8.97 -7.19
N PRO A 68 -19.04 9.84 -8.15
CA PRO A 68 -18.66 9.68 -9.55
C PRO A 68 -17.14 9.55 -9.68
N GLY A 69 -16.65 8.51 -10.38
CA GLY A 69 -15.22 8.28 -10.55
C GLY A 69 -14.52 7.49 -9.43
N ALA A 70 -15.25 6.93 -8.45
CA ALA A 70 -14.67 5.95 -7.52
C ALA A 70 -14.12 4.73 -8.29
N GLY A 71 -12.79 4.70 -8.45
CA GLY A 71 -12.09 3.71 -9.27
C GLY A 71 -12.25 2.29 -8.73
N GLU A 72 -12.70 1.39 -9.60
CA GLU A 72 -12.83 -0.04 -9.31
C GLU A 72 -11.56 -0.77 -9.72
N ASN A 73 -11.13 -1.73 -8.89
CA ASN A 73 -10.00 -2.59 -9.22
C ASN A 73 -10.49 -4.03 -9.35
N ALA A 74 -10.60 -4.51 -10.58
CA ALA A 74 -11.10 -5.85 -10.88
C ALA A 74 -10.29 -6.95 -10.19
N ALA A 75 -8.96 -6.82 -10.09
CA ALA A 75 -8.12 -7.82 -9.42
C ALA A 75 -8.39 -7.87 -7.90
N ALA A 76 -8.53 -6.72 -7.25
CA ALA A 76 -8.86 -6.65 -5.82
C ALA A 76 -10.28 -7.18 -5.55
N ILE A 77 -11.26 -6.83 -6.39
CA ILE A 77 -12.64 -7.33 -6.29
C ILE A 77 -12.66 -8.86 -6.43
N ASN A 78 -11.92 -9.41 -7.40
CA ASN A 78 -11.82 -10.86 -7.58
C ASN A 78 -11.24 -11.55 -6.35
N ALA A 79 -10.13 -11.03 -5.82
CA ALA A 79 -9.47 -11.61 -4.65
C ALA A 79 -10.34 -11.55 -3.40
N TYR A 80 -11.08 -10.46 -3.16
CA TYR A 80 -12.04 -10.38 -2.07
C TYR A 80 -13.23 -11.33 -2.27
N ALA A 81 -13.77 -11.43 -3.49
CA ALA A 81 -14.91 -12.29 -3.76
C ALA A 81 -14.55 -13.77 -3.58
N GLU A 82 -13.35 -14.17 -4.02
CA GLU A 82 -12.80 -15.50 -3.80
C GLU A 82 -12.57 -15.76 -2.31
N ALA A 83 -11.99 -14.80 -1.57
CA ALA A 83 -11.85 -14.92 -0.11
C ALA A 83 -13.20 -15.05 0.61
N MET A 84 -14.25 -14.35 0.17
CA MET A 84 -15.60 -14.48 0.73
C MET A 84 -16.21 -15.86 0.43
N ARG A 85 -16.12 -16.36 -0.81
CA ARG A 85 -16.63 -17.69 -1.20
C ARG A 85 -15.96 -18.82 -0.44
N GLU A 86 -14.66 -18.70 -0.23
CA GLU A 86 -13.88 -19.67 0.55
C GLU A 86 -14.02 -19.48 2.06
N GLY A 87 -14.89 -18.58 2.51
CA GLY A 87 -15.10 -18.29 3.94
C GLY A 87 -13.90 -17.63 4.62
N ARG A 88 -12.84 -17.27 3.90
CA ARG A 88 -11.59 -16.67 4.40
C ARG A 88 -11.75 -15.21 4.87
N TRP A 89 -12.89 -14.58 4.58
CA TRP A 89 -13.18 -13.24 5.08
C TRP A 89 -13.68 -13.28 6.52
N ILE A 90 -13.00 -12.53 7.41
CA ILE A 90 -13.38 -12.32 8.81
C ILE A 90 -13.36 -10.84 9.15
N LEU A 91 -14.12 -10.48 10.18
CA LEU A 91 -14.09 -9.13 10.73
C LEU A 91 -12.66 -8.79 11.15
N ASN A 92 -12.08 -7.81 10.47
CA ASN A 92 -10.67 -7.41 10.62
C ASN A 92 -10.50 -5.93 10.92
N GLY A 93 -11.56 -5.29 11.42
CA GLY A 93 -11.58 -3.87 11.74
C GLY A 93 -11.52 -2.93 10.53
N MET A 94 -11.44 -3.42 9.28
CA MET A 94 -11.48 -2.54 8.11
C MET A 94 -12.89 -1.97 7.92
N PRO A 95 -13.11 -0.65 8.00
CA PRO A 95 -14.47 -0.10 7.96
C PRO A 95 -15.01 0.08 6.55
N VAL A 96 -16.33 0.01 6.36
CA VAL A 96 -17.03 0.69 5.27
C VAL A 96 -17.34 2.10 5.79
N ILE A 97 -17.00 3.13 5.01
CA ILE A 97 -17.04 4.51 5.49
C ILE A 97 -18.08 5.31 4.71
N LEU A 98 -19.04 5.89 5.45
CA LEU A 98 -20.06 6.80 4.97
C LEU A 98 -19.82 8.20 5.54
N SER A 99 -19.92 9.18 4.67
CA SER A 99 -19.79 10.58 5.03
C SER A 99 -21.01 11.09 5.81
N ARG A 100 -20.94 12.31 6.36
CA ARG A 100 -22.10 12.99 6.97
C ARG A 100 -23.24 13.18 5.96
N GLY A 101 -22.92 13.46 4.70
CA GLY A 101 -23.88 13.52 3.60
C GLY A 101 -24.38 12.16 3.11
N GLY A 102 -23.97 11.05 3.74
CA GLY A 102 -24.34 9.70 3.34
C GLY A 102 -23.58 9.16 2.12
N VAL A 103 -22.53 9.86 1.67
CA VAL A 103 -21.71 9.48 0.52
C VAL A 103 -20.76 8.36 0.92
N LEU A 104 -20.61 7.34 0.07
CA LEU A 104 -19.65 6.25 0.30
C LEU A 104 -18.23 6.74 0.02
N LEU A 105 -17.43 6.85 1.09
CA LEU A 105 -16.04 7.30 1.07
C LEU A 105 -15.05 6.14 0.89
N ASP A 106 -15.33 4.99 1.51
CA ASP A 106 -14.48 3.80 1.38
C ASP A 106 -15.24 2.48 1.52
N GLY A 107 -14.67 1.40 0.98
CA GLY A 107 -15.26 0.05 0.99
C GLY A 107 -15.72 -0.46 -0.38
N VAL A 108 -15.58 0.32 -1.46
CA VAL A 108 -16.10 0.01 -2.80
C VAL A 108 -15.72 -1.40 -3.29
N GLN A 109 -14.45 -1.79 -3.17
CA GLN A 109 -13.98 -3.10 -3.64
C GLN A 109 -14.61 -4.26 -2.85
N ARG A 110 -14.81 -4.10 -1.53
CA ARG A 110 -15.42 -5.11 -0.66
C ARG A 110 -16.93 -5.22 -0.90
N LEU A 111 -17.62 -4.11 -1.11
CA LEU A 111 -19.04 -4.11 -1.48
C LEU A 111 -19.26 -4.78 -2.85
N ARG A 112 -18.42 -4.47 -3.85
CA ARG A 112 -18.46 -5.14 -5.15
C ARG A 112 -18.13 -6.63 -5.05
N ALA A 113 -17.18 -6.99 -4.20
CA ALA A 113 -16.82 -8.37 -3.96
C ALA A 113 -17.95 -9.17 -3.29
N CYS A 114 -18.66 -8.56 -2.34
CA CYS A 114 -19.86 -9.13 -1.72
C CYS A 114 -20.94 -9.45 -2.77
N ILE A 115 -21.25 -8.49 -3.64
CA ILE A 115 -22.19 -8.69 -4.76
C ILE A 115 -21.69 -9.80 -5.69
N LYS A 116 -20.41 -9.76 -6.07
CA LYS A 116 -19.81 -10.76 -6.97
C LYS A 116 -19.78 -12.16 -6.36
N ALA A 117 -19.56 -12.27 -5.06
CA ALA A 117 -19.54 -13.53 -4.33
C ALA A 117 -20.95 -14.08 -4.10
N GLY A 118 -21.96 -13.20 -4.03
CA GLY A 118 -23.33 -13.56 -3.65
C GLY A 118 -23.45 -13.89 -2.16
N LEU A 119 -22.51 -13.41 -1.32
CA LEU A 119 -22.41 -13.76 0.09
C LEU A 119 -22.31 -12.51 0.96
N PRO A 120 -22.99 -12.46 2.13
CA PRO A 120 -22.86 -11.35 3.07
C PRO A 120 -21.47 -11.37 3.75
N PHE A 121 -21.03 -10.23 4.27
CA PHE A 121 -19.79 -10.14 5.04
C PHE A 121 -19.90 -9.19 6.23
N LEU A 122 -19.19 -9.51 7.32
CA LEU A 122 -19.08 -8.65 8.49
C LEU A 122 -18.02 -7.56 8.29
N THR A 123 -18.35 -6.34 8.71
CA THR A 123 -17.45 -5.18 8.65
C THR A 123 -17.74 -4.21 9.78
N VAL A 124 -16.75 -3.37 10.11
CA VAL A 124 -17.04 -2.12 10.83
C VAL A 124 -17.75 -1.18 9.86
N MET A 125 -18.82 -0.53 10.28
CA MET A 125 -19.49 0.55 9.56
C MET A 125 -19.18 1.85 10.29
N ALA A 126 -18.54 2.78 9.60
CA ALA A 126 -18.24 4.12 10.10
C ALA A 126 -19.14 5.12 9.38
N GLN A 127 -20.00 5.81 10.12
CA GLN A 127 -20.98 6.75 9.58
C GLN A 127 -20.76 8.14 10.15
N ASN A 128 -21.33 9.14 9.50
CA ASN A 128 -21.22 10.53 9.90
C ASN A 128 -19.76 11.01 9.97
N ILE A 129 -18.93 10.50 9.06
CA ILE A 129 -17.54 10.90 8.92
C ILE A 129 -17.47 12.18 8.08
N PRO A 130 -16.75 13.23 8.48
CA PRO A 130 -16.58 14.43 7.65
C PRO A 130 -16.01 14.09 6.27
N ASP A 131 -16.51 14.77 5.22
CA ASP A 131 -16.23 14.48 3.81
C ASP A 131 -14.76 14.68 3.38
N ASP A 132 -13.98 15.37 4.22
CA ASP A 132 -12.56 15.72 4.13
C ASP A 132 -11.64 14.73 4.88
N VAL A 133 -12.18 13.76 5.63
CA VAL A 133 -11.40 12.72 6.34
C VAL A 133 -10.67 11.76 5.39
N LEU A 134 -11.00 11.76 4.09
CA LEU A 134 -10.36 10.93 3.05
C LEU A 134 -8.82 11.03 3.06
N HIS A 135 -8.26 12.15 3.54
CA HIS A 135 -6.81 12.39 3.63
C HIS A 135 -6.13 11.69 4.81
N THR A 136 -6.85 11.44 5.91
CA THR A 136 -6.32 10.78 7.11
C THR A 136 -6.63 9.29 7.17
N ILE A 137 -7.44 8.78 6.23
CA ILE A 137 -7.60 7.33 6.01
C ILE A 137 -6.21 6.78 5.68
N ASP A 138 -5.69 5.98 6.60
CA ASP A 138 -4.34 5.44 6.52
C ASP A 138 -4.26 4.63 5.23
N GLN A 139 -3.39 5.09 4.31
CA GLN A 139 -3.03 4.34 3.12
C GLN A 139 -2.18 3.18 3.59
N GLN A 140 -2.83 2.17 4.17
CA GLN A 140 -2.18 0.98 4.67
C GLN A 140 -1.30 0.44 3.55
N ARG A 141 0.02 0.59 3.73
CA ARG A 141 0.99 0.04 2.80
C ARG A 141 0.67 -1.45 2.67
N ARG A 142 0.66 -1.95 1.44
CA ARG A 142 0.53 -3.39 1.14
C ARG A 142 1.40 -4.17 2.13
N ARG A 143 0.75 -4.92 3.03
CA ARG A 143 1.46 -5.93 3.82
C ARG A 143 1.99 -6.95 2.80
N SER A 144 3.23 -7.40 2.95
CA SER A 144 3.82 -8.46 2.11
C SER A 144 4.04 -9.69 2.97
N PHE A 145 3.98 -10.89 2.38
CA PHE A 145 4.30 -12.11 3.09
C PHE A 145 5.75 -12.07 3.61
N ALA A 146 6.67 -11.46 2.86
CA ALA A 146 8.02 -11.13 3.31
C ALA A 146 8.01 -10.29 4.60
N GLY A 147 7.15 -9.27 4.71
CA GLY A 147 7.02 -8.50 5.95
C GLY A 147 6.49 -9.32 7.13
N VAL A 148 5.67 -10.35 6.88
CA VAL A 148 5.23 -11.31 7.91
C VAL A 148 6.39 -12.17 8.39
N LEU A 149 7.21 -12.68 7.46
CA LEU A 149 8.40 -13.47 7.76
C LEU A 149 9.43 -12.66 8.55
N GLU A 150 9.70 -11.42 8.15
CA GLU A 150 10.58 -10.50 8.89
C GLU A 150 10.13 -10.30 10.33
N ALA A 151 8.82 -10.13 10.55
CA ALA A 151 8.25 -9.97 11.88
C ALA A 151 8.34 -11.24 12.75
N ARG A 152 8.51 -12.41 12.13
CA ARG A 152 8.80 -13.68 12.83
C ARG A 152 10.29 -13.89 13.09
N GLY A 153 11.14 -12.95 12.69
CA GLY A 153 12.59 -13.08 12.80
C GLY A 153 13.21 -13.98 11.72
N ILE A 154 12.47 -14.34 10.66
CA ILE A 154 12.99 -15.20 9.59
C ILE A 154 13.92 -14.36 8.70
N PRO A 155 15.20 -14.75 8.56
CA PRO A 155 16.16 -14.03 7.73
C PRO A 155 15.81 -14.19 6.24
N HIS A 156 16.29 -13.27 5.41
CA HIS A 156 16.13 -13.34 3.95
C HIS A 156 14.66 -13.48 3.46
N ALA A 157 13.71 -12.97 4.25
CA ALA A 157 12.26 -13.05 4.01
C ALA A 157 11.79 -12.73 2.59
N HIS A 158 12.43 -11.75 1.93
CA HIS A 158 12.13 -11.38 0.55
C HIS A 158 12.54 -12.45 -0.48
N ALA A 159 13.72 -13.04 -0.31
CA ALA A 159 14.21 -14.14 -1.15
C ALA A 159 13.36 -15.40 -0.92
N LEU A 160 13.02 -15.68 0.34
CA LEU A 160 12.15 -16.79 0.72
C LEU A 160 10.75 -16.68 0.09
N GLN A 161 10.10 -15.52 0.20
CA GLN A 161 8.81 -15.27 -0.48
C GLN A 161 8.94 -15.41 -2.01
N SER A 162 10.02 -14.89 -2.61
CA SER A 162 10.26 -14.97 -4.05
C SER A 162 10.37 -16.40 -4.55
N ALA A 163 11.18 -17.22 -3.86
CA ALA A 163 11.36 -18.64 -4.16
C ALA A 163 10.04 -19.41 -4.00
N LEU A 164 9.34 -19.19 -2.90
CA LEU A 164 8.07 -19.83 -2.58
C LEU A 164 6.99 -19.55 -3.63
N VAL A 165 6.80 -18.29 -4.03
CA VAL A 165 5.85 -17.91 -5.08
C VAL A 165 6.19 -18.60 -6.40
N LYS A 166 7.48 -18.73 -6.72
CA LYS A 166 7.93 -19.35 -7.96
C LYS A 166 7.75 -20.87 -7.94
N LEU A 167 8.10 -21.54 -6.84
CA LEU A 167 7.93 -22.98 -6.68
C LEU A 167 6.45 -23.37 -6.70
N ILE A 168 5.57 -22.62 -6.02
CA ILE A 168 4.12 -22.86 -6.07
C ILE A 168 3.59 -22.71 -7.51
N ARG A 169 4.01 -21.66 -8.24
CA ARG A 169 3.61 -21.50 -9.65
C ARG A 169 4.14 -22.60 -10.55
N TYR A 170 5.35 -23.05 -10.27
CA TYR A 170 5.97 -24.13 -10.99
C TYR A 170 5.18 -25.43 -10.82
N ASP A 171 4.88 -25.82 -9.59
CA ASP A 171 4.11 -27.03 -9.29
C ASP A 171 2.69 -26.94 -9.87
N ASP A 172 2.01 -25.80 -9.72
CA ASP A 172 0.68 -25.53 -10.28
C ASP A 172 0.65 -25.51 -11.83
N GLY A 173 1.79 -25.57 -12.53
CA GLY A 173 1.84 -25.42 -14.00
C GLY A 173 1.51 -24.00 -14.47
N LYS A 174 1.65 -23.01 -13.60
CA LYS A 174 1.22 -21.62 -13.75
C LYS A 174 2.38 -20.62 -13.92
N MET A 175 3.46 -21.07 -14.56
CA MET A 175 4.65 -20.24 -14.80
C MET A 175 4.45 -19.12 -15.84
N LEU A 176 3.43 -19.26 -16.69
CA LEU A 176 3.05 -18.28 -17.72
C LEU A 176 2.00 -17.28 -17.19
N ARG A 177 1.87 -16.11 -17.84
CA ARG A 177 1.06 -14.96 -17.35
C ARG A 177 -0.38 -15.36 -16.98
N GLY A 178 -0.93 -14.72 -15.94
CA GLY A 178 -2.37 -14.76 -15.61
C GLY A 178 -2.72 -15.48 -14.30
N ALA A 179 -1.78 -16.22 -13.70
CA ALA A 179 -2.01 -16.84 -12.40
C ALA A 179 -1.91 -15.83 -11.25
N GLY A 180 -2.96 -15.77 -10.42
CA GLY A 180 -2.95 -15.06 -9.14
C GLY A 180 -1.73 -15.45 -8.30
N THR A 181 -1.32 -14.56 -7.40
CA THR A 181 -0.27 -14.92 -6.42
C THR A 181 -0.88 -15.92 -5.44
N ALA A 182 -0.14 -16.96 -5.04
CA ALA A 182 -0.59 -17.90 -4.02
C ALA A 182 -1.03 -17.14 -2.75
N SER A 183 -2.07 -17.64 -2.09
CA SER A 183 -2.55 -17.05 -0.84
C SER A 183 -1.46 -17.12 0.23
N TRP A 184 -1.53 -16.24 1.22
CA TRP A 184 -0.55 -16.24 2.32
C TRP A 184 -0.67 -17.47 3.20
N SER A 185 -1.88 -17.99 3.38
CA SER A 185 -2.08 -19.26 4.09
C SER A 185 -1.38 -20.41 3.38
N ARG A 186 -1.53 -20.51 2.06
CA ARG A 186 -0.82 -21.52 1.25
C ARG A 186 0.69 -21.31 1.33
N MET A 187 1.16 -20.07 1.20
CA MET A 187 2.58 -19.76 1.38
C MET A 187 3.10 -20.16 2.77
N ASP A 188 2.36 -19.84 3.85
CA ASP A 188 2.75 -20.22 5.22
C ASP A 188 2.82 -21.73 5.40
N ARG A 189 1.80 -22.45 4.91
CA ARG A 189 1.71 -23.91 5.00
C ARG A 189 2.83 -24.59 4.22
N VAL A 190 3.00 -24.21 2.95
CA VAL A 190 4.08 -24.75 2.11
C VAL A 190 5.43 -24.45 2.74
N LEU A 191 5.65 -23.24 3.27
CA LEU A 191 6.91 -22.95 3.94
C LEU A 191 7.15 -23.86 5.17
N ARG A 192 6.13 -24.11 5.99
CA ARG A 192 6.24 -25.03 7.15
C ARG A 192 6.49 -26.48 6.75
N ALA A 193 5.86 -26.93 5.67
CA ALA A 193 6.00 -28.29 5.16
C ALA A 193 7.30 -28.50 4.39
N ASN A 194 7.96 -27.43 3.93
CA ASN A 194 9.23 -27.46 3.19
C ASN A 194 10.30 -26.64 3.93
N PRO A 195 10.72 -27.03 5.15
CA PRO A 195 11.68 -26.25 5.95
C PRO A 195 13.07 -26.17 5.30
N ASP A 196 13.40 -27.12 4.42
CA ASP A 196 14.61 -27.12 3.59
C ASP A 196 14.69 -25.94 2.62
N LEU A 197 13.57 -25.25 2.34
CA LEU A 197 13.56 -24.04 1.52
C LEU A 197 14.35 -22.88 2.16
N GLU A 198 14.32 -22.73 3.48
CA GLU A 198 15.11 -21.70 4.17
C GLU A 198 16.61 -21.94 3.98
N GLN A 199 17.02 -23.21 4.09
CA GLN A 199 18.40 -23.61 3.84
C GLN A 199 18.77 -23.40 2.36
N ALA A 200 17.86 -23.69 1.43
CA ALA A 200 18.10 -23.45 0.00
C ALA A 200 18.29 -21.96 -0.33
N VAL A 201 17.53 -21.06 0.32
CA VAL A 201 17.72 -19.61 0.21
C VAL A 201 19.10 -19.21 0.71
N LYS A 202 19.50 -19.67 1.90
CA LYS A 202 20.82 -19.38 2.48
C LYS A 202 21.94 -19.82 1.53
N MET A 203 21.90 -21.06 1.06
CA MET A 203 22.90 -21.62 0.15
C MET A 203 22.93 -20.90 -1.20
N SER A 204 21.76 -20.49 -1.70
CA SER A 204 21.69 -19.69 -2.92
C SER A 204 22.35 -18.33 -2.71
N LEU A 205 22.15 -17.66 -1.58
CA LEU A 205 22.78 -16.35 -1.32
C LEU A 205 24.31 -16.45 -1.17
N GLU A 206 24.81 -17.57 -0.62
CA GLU A 206 26.24 -17.86 -0.46
C GLU A 206 26.89 -18.44 -1.74
N SER A 207 26.11 -18.74 -2.78
CA SER A 207 26.59 -19.41 -3.99
C SER A 207 27.37 -18.48 -4.94
N GLU A 208 28.55 -18.94 -5.37
CA GLU A 208 29.40 -18.28 -6.36
C GLU A 208 28.83 -18.29 -7.79
N ALA A 209 27.76 -19.06 -8.07
CA ALA A 209 27.04 -19.10 -9.33
C ALA A 209 26.17 -17.84 -9.56
N THR A 210 26.75 -16.66 -9.38
CA THR A 210 26.08 -15.33 -9.39
C THR A 210 25.61 -14.89 -10.77
N ALA A 211 26.06 -15.56 -11.83
CA ALA A 211 25.52 -15.43 -13.18
C ALA A 211 24.01 -15.75 -13.21
N LEU A 212 23.59 -16.75 -12.43
CA LEU A 212 22.18 -17.05 -12.21
C LEU A 212 21.64 -16.11 -11.14
N SER A 213 20.64 -15.31 -11.51
CA SER A 213 19.91 -14.50 -10.53
C SER A 213 19.35 -15.37 -9.40
N GLU A 214 19.31 -14.85 -8.18
CA GLU A 214 18.75 -15.53 -6.99
C GLU A 214 17.38 -16.16 -7.29
N ALA A 215 16.51 -15.42 -7.98
CA ALA A 215 15.18 -15.89 -8.34
C ALA A 215 15.18 -17.16 -9.20
N VAL A 216 16.25 -17.47 -9.93
CA VAL A 216 16.41 -18.71 -10.74
C VAL A 216 17.18 -19.75 -9.94
N ARG A 217 18.26 -19.34 -9.28
CA ARG A 217 19.17 -20.21 -8.55
C ARG A 217 18.51 -20.88 -7.34
N THR A 218 17.73 -20.14 -6.54
CA THR A 218 17.11 -20.69 -5.32
C THR A 218 16.12 -21.82 -5.62
N PRO A 219 15.15 -21.67 -6.56
CA PRO A 219 14.31 -22.81 -6.94
C PRO A 219 15.09 -23.98 -7.52
N LEU A 220 16.11 -23.75 -8.38
CA LEU A 220 16.92 -24.84 -8.92
C LEU A 220 17.65 -25.62 -7.83
N LEU A 221 18.22 -24.90 -6.85
CA LEU A 221 18.91 -25.52 -5.72
C LEU A 221 17.94 -26.33 -4.86
N PHE A 222 16.77 -25.76 -4.53
CA PHE A 222 15.73 -26.44 -3.77
C PHE A 222 15.24 -27.71 -4.48
N MET A 223 14.79 -27.59 -5.73
CA MET A 223 14.25 -28.72 -6.48
C MET A 223 15.33 -29.76 -6.77
N GLY A 224 16.50 -29.32 -7.24
CA GLY A 224 17.62 -30.18 -7.58
C GLY A 224 18.17 -30.96 -6.40
N PHE A 225 18.24 -30.38 -5.20
CA PHE A 225 18.73 -31.08 -4.01
C PHE A 225 17.77 -32.16 -3.49
N ARG A 226 16.48 -32.05 -3.82
CA ARG A 226 15.50 -33.10 -3.56
C ARG A 226 15.60 -34.26 -4.56
N VAL A 227 16.21 -34.04 -5.72
CA VAL A 227 16.45 -35.08 -6.73
C VAL A 227 17.84 -35.68 -6.58
N ASP A 228 18.89 -34.88 -6.80
CA ASP A 228 20.29 -35.29 -6.68
C ASP A 228 21.16 -34.08 -6.30
N LYS A 229 21.70 -34.12 -5.07
CA LYS A 229 22.56 -33.06 -4.52
C LYS A 229 23.89 -32.94 -5.27
N ALA A 230 24.47 -34.05 -5.71
CA ALA A 230 25.78 -34.07 -6.37
C ALA A 230 25.68 -33.51 -7.79
N ALA A 231 24.69 -33.96 -8.57
CA ALA A 231 24.44 -33.42 -9.91
C ALA A 231 24.07 -31.93 -9.87
N THR A 232 23.23 -31.52 -8.91
CA THR A 232 22.86 -30.11 -8.76
C THR A 232 24.06 -29.25 -8.36
N ARG A 233 24.94 -29.75 -7.49
CA ARG A 233 26.20 -29.06 -7.14
C ARG A 233 27.08 -28.91 -8.38
N ARG A 234 27.32 -30.01 -9.10
CA ARG A 234 28.10 -30.02 -10.34
C ARG A 234 27.57 -29.00 -11.36
N PHE A 235 26.26 -28.94 -11.55
CA PHE A 235 25.62 -27.97 -12.44
C PHE A 235 25.91 -26.52 -12.02
N LEU A 236 25.71 -26.19 -10.73
CA LEU A 236 25.94 -24.83 -10.22
C LEU A 236 27.43 -24.46 -10.24
N ASP A 237 28.31 -25.41 -9.95
CA ASP A 237 29.76 -25.23 -9.99
C ASP A 237 30.24 -24.96 -11.43
N ALA A 238 29.69 -25.68 -12.42
CA ALA A 238 29.96 -25.42 -13.83
C ALA A 238 29.43 -24.07 -14.32
N VAL A 239 28.40 -23.50 -13.68
CA VAL A 239 27.96 -22.13 -13.94
C VAL A 239 28.89 -21.09 -13.30
N ALA A 240 29.42 -21.39 -12.12
CA ALA A 240 30.30 -20.50 -11.36
C ALA A 240 31.70 -20.42 -11.98
N TRP A 241 32.25 -21.58 -12.36
CA TRP A 241 33.62 -21.77 -12.83
C TRP A 241 33.62 -22.62 -14.12
N PRO A 242 33.04 -22.12 -15.23
CA PRO A 242 32.89 -22.88 -16.48
C PRO A 242 34.23 -23.42 -17.02
N GLU A 243 35.34 -22.72 -16.76
CA GLU A 243 36.69 -23.10 -17.17
C GLU A 243 37.21 -24.40 -16.54
N LYS A 244 36.61 -24.83 -15.42
CA LYS A 244 36.97 -26.09 -14.74
C LYS A 244 36.24 -27.31 -15.30
N TYR A 245 35.31 -27.10 -16.23
CA TYR A 245 34.45 -28.14 -16.78
C TYR A 245 34.62 -28.25 -18.29
N ALA A 246 34.13 -29.36 -18.86
CA ALA A 246 34.11 -29.52 -20.31
C ALA A 246 33.26 -28.41 -20.96
N PRO A 247 33.60 -27.89 -22.15
CA PRO A 247 32.83 -26.84 -22.81
C PRO A 247 31.36 -27.17 -23.05
N LEU A 248 31.02 -28.47 -23.13
CA LEU A 248 29.65 -28.95 -23.31
C LEU A 248 28.95 -29.33 -22.00
N GLU A 249 29.59 -29.11 -20.85
CA GLU A 249 28.95 -29.30 -19.55
C GLU A 249 27.71 -28.39 -19.45
N PRO A 250 26.53 -28.91 -19.09
CA PRO A 250 25.29 -28.14 -19.15
C PRO A 250 25.33 -26.80 -18.39
N GLY A 251 25.96 -26.76 -17.21
CA GLY A 251 26.14 -25.53 -16.44
C GLY A 251 27.01 -24.49 -17.15
N ALA A 252 28.12 -24.92 -17.77
CA ALA A 252 28.99 -24.03 -18.54
C ALA A 252 28.26 -23.46 -19.77
N ARG A 253 27.41 -24.26 -20.43
CA ARG A 253 26.59 -23.79 -21.57
C ARG A 253 25.55 -22.74 -21.16
N ILE A 254 24.94 -22.88 -19.99
CA ILE A 254 24.05 -21.85 -19.45
C ILE A 254 24.84 -20.58 -19.15
N ARG A 255 26.07 -20.70 -18.63
CA ARG A 255 26.94 -19.55 -18.37
C ARG A 255 27.29 -18.80 -19.67
N ASP A 256 27.71 -19.51 -20.71
CA ASP A 256 27.99 -18.92 -22.04
C ASP A 256 26.78 -18.16 -22.58
N LEU A 257 25.59 -18.75 -22.46
CA LEU A 257 24.35 -18.15 -22.97
C LEU A 257 23.99 -16.86 -22.22
N ILE A 258 24.22 -16.81 -20.90
CA ILE A 258 24.02 -15.59 -20.11
C ILE A 258 25.00 -14.51 -20.55
N GLU A 259 26.26 -14.84 -20.81
CA GLU A 259 27.29 -13.89 -21.21
C GLU A 259 27.02 -13.33 -22.62
N LEU A 260 26.68 -14.18 -23.58
CA LEU A 260 26.32 -13.80 -24.95
C LEU A 260 25.15 -12.81 -25.00
N THR A 261 24.19 -12.94 -24.07
CA THR A 261 22.98 -12.09 -24.03
C THR A 261 23.08 -10.92 -23.05
N ARG A 262 24.23 -10.71 -22.40
CA ARG A 262 24.37 -9.71 -21.32
C ARG A 262 24.39 -8.27 -21.81
N GLY A 263 24.98 -8.03 -22.99
CA GLY A 263 25.33 -6.71 -23.54
C GLY A 263 24.22 -5.95 -24.25
N ASP A 264 23.15 -6.64 -24.70
CA ASP A 264 22.02 -6.03 -25.39
C ASP A 264 20.69 -6.30 -24.65
N PRO A 265 19.99 -5.25 -24.16
CA PRO A 265 18.68 -5.40 -23.51
C PRO A 265 17.62 -6.12 -24.35
N ALA A 266 17.71 -6.09 -25.69
CA ALA A 266 16.76 -6.74 -26.58
C ALA A 266 16.94 -8.27 -26.62
N THR A 267 18.17 -8.75 -26.44
CA THR A 267 18.51 -10.18 -26.50
C THR A 267 18.69 -10.81 -25.10
N ARG A 268 18.75 -9.99 -24.04
CA ARG A 268 18.87 -10.46 -22.65
C ARG A 268 17.76 -11.46 -22.28
N LEU A 269 18.18 -12.60 -21.77
CA LEU A 269 17.27 -13.62 -21.26
C LEU A 269 16.40 -13.10 -20.11
N LYS A 270 15.09 -13.23 -20.26
CA LYS A 270 14.13 -12.94 -19.18
C LYS A 270 14.22 -14.03 -18.10
N PRO A 271 13.95 -13.72 -16.82
CA PRO A 271 14.06 -14.69 -15.73
C PRO A 271 13.25 -15.98 -15.91
N VAL A 272 12.08 -15.92 -16.57
CA VAL A 272 11.25 -17.10 -16.87
C VAL A 272 11.92 -18.00 -17.90
N THR A 273 12.44 -17.41 -18.98
CA THR A 273 13.18 -18.13 -20.02
C THR A 273 14.46 -18.74 -19.46
N LEU A 274 15.24 -17.97 -18.70
CA LEU A 274 16.47 -18.47 -18.07
C LEU A 274 16.18 -19.64 -17.13
N PHE A 275 15.09 -19.59 -16.36
CA PHE A 275 14.70 -20.70 -15.49
C PHE A 275 14.32 -21.95 -16.29
N ALA A 276 13.53 -21.81 -17.37
CA ALA A 276 13.19 -22.94 -18.24
C ALA A 276 14.44 -23.61 -18.84
N LEU A 277 15.37 -22.81 -19.39
CA LEU A 277 16.63 -23.32 -19.95
C LEU A 277 17.50 -24.00 -18.89
N SER A 278 17.55 -23.43 -17.68
CA SER A 278 18.31 -24.02 -16.58
C SER A 278 17.73 -25.34 -16.09
N ILE A 279 16.41 -25.53 -16.13
CA ILE A 279 15.78 -26.84 -15.83
C ILE A 279 16.17 -27.86 -16.89
N LYS A 280 16.09 -27.52 -18.19
CA LYS A 280 16.52 -28.43 -19.27
C LYS A 280 17.99 -28.82 -19.14
N ALA A 281 18.86 -27.87 -18.77
CA ALA A 281 20.28 -28.12 -18.54
C ALA A 281 20.55 -28.95 -17.27
N LEU A 282 19.76 -28.76 -16.20
CA LEU A 282 19.85 -29.58 -15.01
C LEU A 282 19.39 -31.03 -15.28
N ASN A 283 18.31 -31.24 -16.05
CA ASN A 283 17.92 -32.59 -16.52
C ASN A 283 19.06 -33.25 -17.32
N ALA A 284 19.71 -32.52 -18.24
CA ALA A 284 20.86 -33.05 -18.97
C ALA A 284 22.00 -33.44 -18.02
N THR A 285 22.26 -32.67 -16.96
CA THR A 285 23.26 -33.01 -15.95
C THR A 285 22.87 -34.28 -15.18
N LEU A 286 21.60 -34.43 -14.82
CA LEU A 286 21.05 -35.62 -14.15
C LEU A 286 21.16 -36.88 -15.03
N ALA A 287 20.94 -36.73 -16.33
CA ALA A 287 21.03 -37.81 -17.32
C ALA A 287 22.48 -38.11 -17.78
N GLY A 288 23.46 -37.29 -17.40
CA GLY A 288 24.84 -37.40 -17.90
C GLY A 288 25.00 -37.01 -19.37
N GLU A 289 24.07 -36.21 -19.90
CA GLU A 289 24.06 -35.74 -21.28
C GLU A 289 24.75 -34.38 -21.43
N THR A 290 25.39 -34.15 -22.58
CA THR A 290 26.03 -32.87 -22.90
C THR A 290 25.50 -32.27 -24.21
N PRO A 291 24.24 -31.78 -24.25
CA PRO A 291 23.67 -31.16 -25.45
C PRO A 291 24.43 -29.89 -25.88
N ARG A 292 24.52 -29.65 -27.19
CA ARG A 292 25.23 -28.47 -27.74
C ARG A 292 24.52 -27.14 -27.43
N SER A 293 23.19 -27.16 -27.31
CA SER A 293 22.37 -25.96 -27.09
C SER A 293 21.08 -26.28 -26.34
N PHE A 294 20.62 -25.33 -25.52
CA PHE A 294 19.31 -25.36 -24.88
C PHE A 294 18.40 -24.30 -25.50
N ALA A 295 17.19 -24.68 -25.87
CA ALA A 295 16.16 -23.79 -26.38
C ALA A 295 14.83 -24.06 -25.68
N TRP A 296 14.03 -23.02 -25.48
CA TRP A 296 12.65 -23.11 -25.02
C TRP A 296 11.88 -21.89 -25.53
N ILE A 297 10.74 -22.15 -26.15
CA ILE A 297 9.85 -21.11 -26.69
C ILE A 297 8.52 -21.18 -25.94
N ASP A 298 8.06 -20.05 -25.43
CA ASP A 298 6.77 -19.94 -24.75
C ASP A 298 5.62 -20.26 -25.73
N ARG A 299 4.86 -21.33 -25.44
CA ARG A 299 3.69 -21.77 -26.23
C ARG A 299 2.62 -20.71 -26.38
N SER A 300 2.48 -19.80 -25.42
CA SER A 300 1.55 -18.66 -25.53
C SER A 300 2.03 -17.57 -26.50
N ALA A 301 3.35 -17.49 -26.72
CA ALA A 301 3.95 -16.53 -27.66
C ALA A 301 4.09 -17.11 -29.07
N ASN A 302 4.26 -18.43 -29.20
CA ASN A 302 4.32 -19.12 -30.49
C ASN A 302 3.63 -20.49 -30.37
N PRO A 303 2.36 -20.63 -30.78
CA PRO A 303 1.62 -21.88 -30.65
C PRO A 303 2.19 -23.05 -31.48
N THR A 304 2.95 -22.76 -32.54
CA THR A 304 3.46 -23.77 -33.48
C THR A 304 4.80 -24.36 -33.05
N LYS A 305 5.71 -23.53 -32.52
CA LYS A 305 7.05 -23.94 -32.08
C LYS A 305 7.24 -23.94 -30.56
N GLY A 306 6.23 -23.50 -29.83
CA GLY A 306 6.32 -23.35 -28.39
C GLY A 306 6.10 -24.66 -27.64
N GLU A 307 6.82 -24.79 -26.55
CA GLU A 307 6.89 -25.97 -25.70
C GLU A 307 6.17 -25.68 -24.37
N GLU A 308 5.73 -26.73 -23.69
CA GLU A 308 5.31 -26.60 -22.28
C GLU A 308 6.49 -26.18 -21.40
N PHE A 309 6.18 -25.63 -20.22
CA PHE A 309 7.23 -25.23 -19.30
C PHE A 309 7.95 -26.50 -18.79
N PRO A 310 9.30 -26.59 -18.89
CA PRO A 310 10.01 -27.83 -18.62
C PRO A 310 9.89 -28.25 -17.15
N ARG A 311 9.73 -29.56 -16.92
CA ARG A 311 9.71 -30.19 -15.60
C ARG A 311 11.10 -30.73 -15.25
N LEU A 312 11.50 -30.61 -13.99
CA LEU A 312 12.72 -31.18 -13.46
C LEU A 312 12.46 -32.66 -13.24
N GLU A 313 13.21 -33.52 -13.91
CA GLU A 313 13.03 -34.96 -13.83
C GLU A 313 13.34 -35.47 -12.42
N GLY A 314 12.50 -36.36 -11.89
CA GLY A 314 12.62 -36.89 -10.53
C GLY A 314 12.15 -35.96 -9.40
N TYR A 315 11.78 -34.71 -9.68
CA TYR A 315 11.28 -33.80 -8.65
C TYR A 315 9.80 -34.05 -8.35
N ALA A 316 9.51 -34.52 -7.13
CA ALA A 316 8.17 -34.88 -6.68
C ALA A 316 7.20 -33.70 -6.47
N GLY A 317 7.72 -32.46 -6.48
CA GLY A 317 6.97 -31.26 -6.11
C GLY A 317 7.27 -30.79 -4.68
N LEU A 318 6.68 -29.66 -4.33
CA LEU A 318 6.59 -29.17 -2.96
C LEU A 318 5.74 -30.13 -2.14
N ASP A 319 6.13 -30.29 -0.89
CA ASP A 319 5.23 -30.82 0.14
C ASP A 319 4.18 -29.74 0.40
N ASP A 320 3.13 -29.73 -0.40
CA ASP A 320 1.92 -28.98 -0.13
C ASP A 320 0.93 -30.02 0.41
N PRO A 321 0.93 -30.29 1.73
CA PRO A 321 0.08 -31.31 2.35
C PRO A 321 -1.40 -30.92 2.32
N GLY A 322 -1.81 -30.09 1.34
CA GLY A 322 -3.15 -29.58 1.15
C GLY A 322 -4.16 -30.64 1.51
N LEU A 323 -4.79 -30.45 2.66
CA LEU A 323 -5.82 -31.34 3.13
C LEU A 323 -6.95 -31.29 2.11
N PRO A 324 -7.46 -32.44 1.63
CA PRO A 324 -8.77 -32.56 0.97
C PRO A 324 -9.94 -32.15 1.88
N GLY A 325 -9.72 -31.37 2.94
CA GLY A 325 -10.70 -31.05 3.98
C GLY A 325 -10.48 -29.72 4.72
N GLU A 326 -9.35 -29.00 4.59
CA GLU A 326 -9.17 -27.72 5.31
C GLU A 326 -10.01 -26.58 4.71
N THR A 327 -10.34 -26.64 3.43
CA THR A 327 -11.36 -25.74 2.84
C THR A 327 -12.74 -25.97 3.42
N GLU A 328 -13.02 -27.16 3.95
CA GLU A 328 -14.28 -27.43 4.64
C GLU A 328 -14.15 -27.11 6.12
N GLU A 329 -13.06 -27.51 6.78
CA GLU A 329 -12.88 -27.38 8.24
C GLU A 329 -12.45 -25.98 8.67
N THR A 330 -11.50 -25.33 7.98
CA THR A 330 -11.19 -23.91 8.22
C THR A 330 -12.36 -23.04 7.78
N ALA A 331 -13.00 -23.33 6.64
CA ALA A 331 -14.22 -22.61 6.28
C ALA A 331 -15.41 -22.94 7.19
N GLN A 332 -15.50 -24.13 7.81
CA GLN A 332 -16.48 -24.47 8.84
C GLN A 332 -16.13 -23.77 10.14
N GLN A 333 -14.86 -23.66 10.52
CA GLN A 333 -14.42 -22.88 11.68
C GLN A 333 -14.67 -21.39 11.48
N LEU A 334 -14.48 -20.89 10.25
CA LEU A 334 -14.77 -19.52 9.82
C LEU A 334 -16.28 -19.27 9.70
N ARG A 335 -17.07 -20.21 9.15
CA ARG A 335 -18.54 -20.17 9.11
C ARG A 335 -19.12 -20.26 10.51
N ALA A 336 -18.63 -21.17 11.35
CA ALA A 336 -18.98 -21.28 12.77
C ALA A 336 -18.47 -20.08 13.58
N ALA A 337 -17.35 -19.46 13.19
CA ALA A 337 -16.95 -18.17 13.76
C ALA A 337 -17.95 -17.11 13.34
N VAL A 338 -18.28 -16.94 12.06
CA VAL A 338 -19.29 -15.99 11.57
C VAL A 338 -20.66 -16.23 12.22
N GLU A 339 -21.09 -17.48 12.38
CA GLU A 339 -22.35 -17.89 12.98
C GLU A 339 -22.38 -17.61 14.50
N ARG A 340 -21.30 -17.95 15.22
CA ARG A 340 -21.10 -17.50 16.61
C ARG A 340 -21.08 -15.98 16.73
N LEU A 341 -20.41 -15.30 15.80
CA LEU A 341 -20.31 -13.83 15.74
C LEU A 341 -21.65 -13.15 15.44
N THR A 342 -22.60 -13.85 14.83
CA THR A 342 -23.97 -13.36 14.63
C THR A 342 -24.91 -13.70 15.79
N GLN A 343 -24.55 -14.62 16.68
CA GLN A 343 -25.39 -15.09 17.79
C GLN A 343 -24.97 -14.55 19.17
N GLU A 344 -23.69 -14.22 19.38
CA GLU A 344 -23.18 -13.66 20.63
C GLU A 344 -23.25 -12.11 20.62
N GLU A 345 -24.01 -11.50 21.53
CA GLU A 345 -23.96 -10.05 21.77
C GLU A 345 -22.57 -9.65 22.35
N ASN A 346 -21.97 -8.57 21.82
CA ASN A 346 -20.73 -7.92 22.34
C ASN A 346 -19.37 -8.65 22.17
N VAL A 347 -19.14 -9.47 21.14
CA VAL A 347 -17.86 -10.22 20.99
C VAL A 347 -16.61 -9.34 20.83
N PHE A 348 -16.73 -8.11 20.33
CA PHE A 348 -15.58 -7.23 20.11
C PHE A 348 -15.81 -5.85 20.73
N PRO A 349 -15.10 -5.50 21.82
CA PRO A 349 -15.15 -4.15 22.36
C PRO A 349 -14.64 -3.18 21.29
N LEU A 350 -15.55 -2.39 20.75
CA LEU A 350 -15.24 -1.20 19.99
C LEU A 350 -15.49 -0.01 20.92
N SER A 351 -14.59 0.95 20.98
CA SER A 351 -14.72 2.17 21.79
C SER A 351 -14.00 3.31 21.09
N ILE A 352 -14.48 4.54 21.26
CA ILE A 352 -13.69 5.72 20.88
C ILE A 352 -12.85 6.06 22.11
N GLU A 353 -11.54 6.18 21.92
CA GLU A 353 -10.59 6.46 22.99
C GLU A 353 -9.70 7.66 22.63
N THR A 354 -9.45 8.51 23.63
CA THR A 354 -8.42 9.54 23.56
C THR A 354 -7.08 8.89 23.91
N ILE A 355 -6.23 8.70 22.92
CA ILE A 355 -4.93 8.05 23.07
C ILE A 355 -3.88 9.13 23.35
N THR A 356 -3.40 9.18 24.59
CA THR A 356 -2.26 10.03 25.00
C THR A 356 -0.92 9.40 24.60
N PRO A 357 0.20 10.14 24.63
CA PRO A 357 1.54 9.57 24.43
C PRO A 357 1.84 8.35 25.32
N GLU A 358 1.46 8.41 26.60
CA GLU A 358 1.68 7.33 27.57
C GLU A 358 0.83 6.09 27.23
N MET A 359 -0.44 6.31 26.84
CA MET A 359 -1.29 5.22 26.35
C MET A 359 -0.75 4.62 25.05
N ALA A 360 -0.21 5.45 24.16
CA ALA A 360 0.37 4.99 22.91
C ALA A 360 1.61 4.13 23.14
N GLU A 361 2.47 4.48 24.09
CA GLU A 361 3.60 3.66 24.54
C GLU A 361 3.11 2.31 25.08
N ALA A 362 2.11 2.32 25.96
CA ALA A 362 1.52 1.09 26.49
C ALA A 362 0.96 0.20 25.35
N TYR A 363 0.26 0.79 24.38
CA TYR A 363 -0.31 0.05 23.24
C TYR A 363 0.78 -0.51 22.32
N LEU A 364 1.87 0.23 22.12
CA LEU A 364 3.03 -0.27 21.39
C LEU A 364 3.79 -1.36 22.16
N GLY A 365 3.70 -1.43 23.48
CA GLY A 365 4.21 -2.55 24.27
C GLY A 365 3.60 -3.91 23.84
N HIS A 366 2.36 -3.90 23.33
CA HIS A 366 1.69 -5.10 22.79
C HIS A 366 2.05 -5.39 21.32
N ASN A 367 2.96 -4.61 20.71
CA ASN A 367 3.36 -4.76 19.33
C ASN A 367 4.51 -5.78 19.17
N THR A 368 4.16 -7.05 19.12
CA THR A 368 5.17 -8.13 19.03
C THR A 368 5.56 -8.53 17.61
N ARG A 369 4.71 -8.23 16.60
CA ARG A 369 4.84 -8.81 15.24
C ARG A 369 4.43 -7.86 14.10
N ASN A 370 4.27 -6.56 14.33
CA ASN A 370 4.03 -5.66 13.19
C ASN A 370 5.33 -5.33 12.46
N ARG A 371 5.18 -4.94 11.18
CA ARG A 371 6.28 -4.57 10.28
C ARG A 371 7.18 -3.47 10.84
N LYS A 372 8.38 -3.30 10.27
CA LYS A 372 9.24 -2.15 10.58
C LYS A 372 8.50 -0.81 10.33
N ILE A 373 8.64 0.11 11.28
CA ILE A 373 8.10 1.46 11.19
C ILE A 373 8.81 2.21 10.05
N VAL A 374 8.06 3.08 9.37
CA VAL A 374 8.62 3.97 8.34
C VAL A 374 8.66 5.36 8.94
N ALA A 375 9.86 5.81 9.35
CA ALA A 375 10.04 7.10 10.04
C ALA A 375 9.36 8.25 9.30
N ALA A 376 9.57 8.36 7.98
CA ALA A 376 8.94 9.41 7.16
C ALA A 376 7.39 9.42 7.18
N HIS A 377 6.74 8.26 7.42
CA HIS A 377 5.27 8.20 7.57
C HIS A 377 4.84 8.66 8.96
N VAL A 378 5.60 8.27 9.99
CA VAL A 378 5.38 8.75 11.36
C VAL A 378 5.61 10.25 11.45
N ASP A 379 6.69 10.78 10.86
CA ASP A 379 7.00 12.21 10.79
C ASP A 379 5.89 13.01 10.09
N ALA A 380 5.27 12.43 9.06
CA ALA A 380 4.13 13.04 8.37
C ALA A 380 2.92 13.13 9.30
N ILE A 381 2.52 12.02 9.92
CA ILE A 381 1.37 11.99 10.84
C ILE A 381 1.63 12.90 12.05
N ALA A 382 2.83 12.86 12.63
CA ALA A 382 3.18 13.66 13.81
C ALA A 382 3.16 15.17 13.51
N ARG A 383 3.52 15.59 12.29
CA ARG A 383 3.37 16.99 11.85
C ARG A 383 1.90 17.38 11.69
N ASP A 384 1.07 16.50 11.14
CA ASP A 384 -0.39 16.76 11.03
C ASP A 384 -1.03 16.85 12.42
N ILE A 385 -0.64 16.00 13.38
CA ILE A 385 -1.09 16.06 14.78
C ILE A 385 -0.70 17.39 15.42
N ARG A 386 0.60 17.73 15.48
CA ARG A 386 1.09 18.99 16.09
C ARG A 386 0.50 20.26 15.47
N ALA A 387 0.14 20.20 14.20
CA ALA A 387 -0.44 21.32 13.49
C ALA A 387 -1.98 21.36 13.60
N GLY A 388 -2.58 20.52 14.46
CA GLY A 388 -4.04 20.45 14.67
C GLY A 388 -4.83 19.96 13.45
N ASN A 389 -4.15 19.42 12.43
CA ASN A 389 -4.77 18.92 11.20
C ASN A 389 -5.17 17.44 11.31
N TRP A 390 -4.94 16.81 12.47
CA TRP A 390 -5.39 15.46 12.71
C TRP A 390 -6.92 15.43 12.76
N MET A 391 -7.51 14.73 11.80
CA MET A 391 -8.94 14.43 11.78
C MET A 391 -9.16 13.00 12.25
N MET A 392 -10.19 12.80 13.08
CA MET A 392 -10.51 11.49 13.67
C MET A 392 -10.60 10.41 12.59
N ASN A 393 -9.63 9.49 12.60
CA ASN A 393 -9.50 8.46 11.59
C ASN A 393 -10.54 7.36 11.85
N ALA A 394 -11.41 7.10 10.87
CA ALA A 394 -12.47 6.10 10.96
C ALA A 394 -11.96 4.65 11.04
N GLN A 395 -10.67 4.39 10.76
CA GLN A 395 -10.08 3.06 10.89
C GLN A 395 -9.66 2.77 12.34
N PRO A 396 -10.19 1.71 12.98
CA PRO A 396 -9.85 1.39 14.36
C PRO A 396 -8.38 0.96 14.56
N ILE A 397 -7.84 1.24 15.74
CA ILE A 397 -6.67 0.53 16.28
C ILE A 397 -7.14 -0.82 16.80
N CYS A 398 -6.56 -1.90 16.33
CA CYS A 398 -7.10 -3.25 16.50
C CYS A 398 -6.18 -4.09 17.40
N PHE A 399 -6.75 -4.80 18.35
CA PHE A 399 -6.10 -5.80 19.19
C PHE A 399 -6.74 -7.18 19.01
N SER A 400 -5.92 -8.23 19.06
CA SER A 400 -6.43 -9.60 19.05
C SER A 400 -6.99 -10.02 20.41
N ARG A 401 -7.58 -11.21 20.48
CA ARG A 401 -8.01 -11.86 21.75
C ARG A 401 -6.85 -12.06 22.73
N SER A 402 -5.63 -12.27 22.24
CA SER A 402 -4.44 -12.40 23.11
C SER A 402 -3.91 -11.05 23.61
N GLY A 403 -4.53 -9.93 23.21
CA GLY A 403 -4.07 -8.59 23.51
C GLY A 403 -2.97 -8.09 22.57
N ARG A 404 -2.62 -8.82 21.51
CA ARG A 404 -1.61 -8.39 20.53
C ARG A 404 -2.12 -7.22 19.69
N LEU A 405 -1.28 -6.21 19.48
CA LEU A 405 -1.57 -5.10 18.57
C LEU A 405 -1.51 -5.55 17.09
N LEU A 406 -2.64 -5.47 16.38
CA LEU A 406 -2.80 -5.94 14.98
C LEU A 406 -2.57 -4.85 13.91
N ASN A 407 -2.78 -3.59 14.26
CA ASN A 407 -2.55 -2.44 13.38
C ASN A 407 -2.28 -1.16 14.21
N GLY A 408 -2.12 0.00 13.57
CA GLY A 408 -2.05 1.29 14.27
C GLY A 408 -0.67 1.72 14.73
N GLN A 409 0.38 0.90 14.56
CA GLN A 409 1.75 1.21 15.01
C GLN A 409 2.25 2.61 14.59
N HIS A 410 1.98 3.05 13.35
CA HIS A 410 2.44 4.34 12.83
C HIS A 410 1.72 5.52 13.49
N ARG A 411 0.43 5.35 13.77
CA ARG A 411 -0.40 6.35 14.45
C ARG A 411 0.03 6.48 15.91
N LEU A 412 0.18 5.35 16.61
CA LEU A 412 0.67 5.33 18.00
C LEU A 412 2.07 5.96 18.11
N SER A 413 2.98 5.60 17.21
CA SER A 413 4.32 6.20 17.20
C SER A 413 4.29 7.70 16.91
N ALA A 414 3.34 8.16 16.09
CA ALA A 414 3.19 9.57 15.76
C ALA A 414 2.60 10.39 16.90
N VAL A 415 1.69 9.82 17.71
CA VAL A 415 1.20 10.43 18.97
C VAL A 415 2.36 10.68 19.92
N ILE A 416 3.22 9.67 20.12
CA ILE A 416 4.42 9.80 20.96
C ILE A 416 5.35 10.89 20.40
N GLN A 417 5.62 10.87 19.09
CA GLN A 417 6.50 11.84 18.46
C GLN A 417 5.90 13.27 18.42
N ALA A 418 4.57 13.40 18.38
CA ALA A 418 3.87 14.67 18.41
C ALA A 418 3.82 15.27 19.82
N GLY A 419 3.75 14.42 20.86
CA GLY A 419 3.52 14.84 22.24
C GLY A 419 2.08 15.27 22.51
N GLU A 420 1.15 14.98 21.59
CA GLU A 420 -0.25 15.42 21.67
C GLU A 420 -1.20 14.22 21.50
N PRO A 421 -2.30 14.17 22.27
CA PRO A 421 -3.27 13.07 22.20
C PRO A 421 -4.11 13.12 20.92
N ILE A 422 -4.63 11.96 20.51
CA ILE A 422 -5.60 11.85 19.41
C ILE A 422 -6.83 11.04 19.80
N GLU A 423 -7.99 11.36 19.23
CA GLU A 423 -9.17 10.50 19.31
C GLU A 423 -9.18 9.48 18.17
N VAL A 424 -9.33 8.20 18.51
CA VAL A 424 -9.43 7.10 17.54
C VAL A 424 -10.35 5.99 18.03
N PRO A 425 -11.06 5.28 17.12
CA PRO A 425 -11.72 4.05 17.48
C PRO A 425 -10.68 2.97 17.82
N VAL A 426 -10.96 2.17 18.84
CA VAL A 426 -10.14 1.03 19.27
C VAL A 426 -11.03 -0.20 19.34
N MET A 427 -10.62 -1.26 18.64
CA MET A 427 -11.31 -2.53 18.55
C MET A 427 -10.46 -3.62 19.20
N ARG A 428 -11.03 -4.37 20.14
CA ARG A 428 -10.33 -5.47 20.84
C ARG A 428 -10.98 -6.82 20.57
N GLY A 429 -10.29 -7.89 20.93
CA GLY A 429 -10.85 -9.24 20.89
C GLY A 429 -10.89 -9.88 19.51
N LEU A 430 -10.24 -9.31 18.49
CA LEU A 430 -10.24 -9.89 17.13
C LEU A 430 -9.54 -11.26 17.09
N PRO A 431 -9.99 -12.21 16.25
CA PRO A 431 -9.24 -13.44 16.01
C PRO A 431 -7.83 -13.14 15.47
N GLU A 432 -6.84 -13.97 15.81
CA GLU A 432 -5.44 -13.74 15.39
C GLU A 432 -5.29 -13.76 13.86
N GLU A 433 -6.14 -14.55 13.21
CA GLU A 433 -6.24 -14.73 11.76
C GLU A 433 -6.70 -13.45 11.06
N ALA A 434 -7.36 -12.52 11.77
CA ALA A 434 -7.77 -11.23 11.21
C ALA A 434 -6.57 -10.45 10.67
N TYR A 435 -5.38 -10.69 11.23
CA TYR A 435 -4.13 -10.13 10.74
C TYR A 435 -3.84 -10.45 9.26
N ALA A 436 -4.26 -11.63 8.78
CA ALA A 436 -3.98 -12.11 7.42
C ALA A 436 -4.92 -11.52 6.35
N THR A 437 -6.08 -10.96 6.75
CA THR A 437 -7.06 -10.39 5.81
C THR A 437 -6.89 -8.89 5.60
N TYR A 438 -6.02 -8.22 6.35
CA TYR A 438 -5.66 -6.83 6.10
C TYR A 438 -4.96 -6.69 4.73
N ASP A 439 -5.40 -5.71 3.94
CA ASP A 439 -4.72 -5.19 2.75
C ASP A 439 -4.62 -6.11 1.51
N ILE A 440 -5.77 -6.50 0.92
CA ILE A 440 -5.86 -7.00 -0.47
C ILE A 440 -5.92 -5.83 -1.50
N HIS A 441 -5.62 -4.59 -1.06
CA HIS A 441 -5.80 -3.38 -1.87
C HIS A 441 -4.64 -3.06 -2.83
N ALA A 442 -4.99 -2.39 -3.93
CA ALA A 442 -4.06 -1.57 -4.71
C ALA A 442 -3.92 -0.17 -4.11
N LYS A 443 -2.75 0.46 -4.24
CA LYS A 443 -2.51 1.84 -3.79
C LYS A 443 -3.54 2.79 -4.41
N LYS A 444 -4.34 3.48 -3.60
CA LYS A 444 -4.96 4.74 -4.01
C LYS A 444 -3.93 5.84 -3.80
N GLY A 445 -3.67 6.66 -4.83
CA GLY A 445 -2.93 7.90 -4.65
C GLY A 445 -3.72 8.89 -3.77
N PRO A 446 -3.09 9.94 -3.24
CA PRO A 446 -3.83 10.99 -2.52
C PRO A 446 -4.97 11.53 -3.39
N GLN A 447 -6.21 11.44 -2.89
CA GLN A 447 -7.37 12.09 -3.49
C GLN A 447 -7.47 13.48 -2.88
N LEU A 448 -7.61 14.52 -3.71
CA LEU A 448 -7.87 15.90 -3.26
C LEU A 448 -9.35 16.01 -2.84
N GLY A 449 -9.66 16.77 -1.77
CA GLY A 449 -11.01 16.86 -1.17
C GLY A 449 -12.11 17.45 -2.05
N ALA A 450 -13.36 17.45 -1.54
CA ALA A 450 -14.58 17.79 -2.27
C ALA A 450 -14.61 19.22 -2.87
N GLY A 451 -13.95 20.19 -2.22
CA GLY A 451 -13.81 21.57 -2.74
C GLY A 451 -13.04 21.68 -4.06
N PHE A 452 -12.43 20.59 -4.51
CA PHE A 452 -11.59 20.52 -5.72
C PHE A 452 -12.18 19.62 -6.81
N GLU A 453 -13.44 19.20 -6.66
CA GLU A 453 -14.10 18.30 -7.62
C GLU A 453 -14.30 18.94 -9.00
N ASN A 454 -14.36 20.27 -9.09
CA ASN A 454 -14.66 21.01 -10.32
C ASN A 454 -13.45 21.36 -11.22
N PHE A 455 -12.23 20.87 -10.92
CA PHE A 455 -11.03 21.23 -11.69
C PHE A 455 -10.41 20.06 -12.47
N GLY A 456 -10.11 20.29 -13.75
CA GLY A 456 -9.25 19.43 -14.56
C GLY A 456 -7.78 19.48 -14.10
N ASP A 457 -6.98 18.48 -14.48
CA ASP A 457 -5.51 18.44 -14.29
C ASP A 457 -4.96 18.27 -12.85
N ARG A 458 -5.75 17.65 -11.95
CA ARG A 458 -5.37 17.37 -10.53
C ARG A 458 -3.96 16.78 -10.32
N PRO A 459 -3.50 15.77 -11.10
CA PRO A 459 -2.18 15.18 -10.87
C PRO A 459 -1.03 16.16 -11.12
N LEU A 460 -1.21 17.11 -12.03
CA LEU A 460 -0.19 18.11 -12.37
C LEU A 460 -0.03 19.09 -11.21
N ILE A 461 -1.13 19.64 -10.71
CA ILE A 461 -1.13 20.62 -9.62
C ILE A 461 -0.65 20.01 -8.31
N ALA A 462 -1.11 18.82 -7.96
CA ALA A 462 -0.59 18.11 -6.79
C ALA A 462 0.94 17.91 -6.90
N ALA A 463 1.45 17.56 -8.08
CA ALA A 463 2.88 17.42 -8.29
C ALA A 463 3.64 18.76 -8.25
N ALA A 464 3.05 19.86 -8.70
CA ALA A 464 3.64 21.20 -8.62
C ALA A 464 3.68 21.72 -7.18
N ALA A 465 2.61 21.53 -6.40
CA ALA A 465 2.56 21.84 -4.98
C ALA A 465 3.60 21.01 -4.18
N VAL A 466 3.83 19.75 -4.55
CA VAL A 466 4.90 18.93 -3.96
C VAL A 466 6.29 19.52 -4.26
N LEU A 467 6.52 20.14 -5.43
CA LEU A 467 7.78 20.80 -5.73
C LEU A 467 7.98 22.06 -4.88
N LEU A 468 6.93 22.88 -4.72
CA LEU A 468 6.93 24.03 -3.82
C LEU A 468 7.27 23.60 -2.40
N TRP A 469 6.55 22.61 -1.86
CA TRP A 469 6.81 22.11 -0.51
C TRP A 469 8.27 21.66 -0.35
N LYS A 470 8.78 20.87 -1.31
CA LYS A 470 10.16 20.34 -1.25
C LYS A 470 11.23 21.43 -1.19
N ARG A 471 10.99 22.56 -1.87
CA ARG A 471 11.95 23.66 -1.99
C ARG A 471 11.82 24.69 -0.88
N GLU A 472 10.60 24.96 -0.44
CA GLU A 472 10.30 26.14 0.40
C GLU A 472 9.84 25.77 1.81
N LEU A 473 9.20 24.61 2.00
CA LEU A 473 8.52 24.26 3.26
C LEU A 473 9.05 22.98 3.91
N LYS A 474 9.92 22.24 3.24
CA LYS A 474 10.47 20.98 3.73
C LYS A 474 11.30 21.22 4.99
N PRO A 475 11.01 20.54 6.11
CA PRO A 475 11.78 20.68 7.34
C PRO A 475 13.28 20.35 7.14
N ALA A 476 14.15 21.16 7.74
CA ALA A 476 15.59 20.93 7.74
C ALA A 476 15.92 19.60 8.45
N GLY A 477 16.94 18.89 7.96
CA GLY A 477 17.40 17.63 8.55
C GLY A 477 16.60 16.37 8.18
N THR A 478 15.40 16.47 7.59
CA THR A 478 14.61 15.27 7.25
C THR A 478 14.90 14.77 5.82
N ARG A 479 15.76 13.74 5.71
CA ARG A 479 16.08 13.10 4.41
C ARG A 479 14.84 12.37 3.87
N ASN A 480 14.51 12.58 2.59
CA ASN A 480 13.37 11.95 1.89
C ASN A 480 11.95 12.25 2.43
N ALA A 481 11.78 13.30 3.24
CA ALA A 481 10.45 13.73 3.67
C ALA A 481 9.53 14.07 2.48
N LYS A 482 8.23 13.81 2.65
CA LYS A 482 7.19 14.10 1.67
C LYS A 482 6.10 14.95 2.32
N PRO A 483 5.43 15.84 1.57
CA PRO A 483 4.30 16.57 2.11
C PRO A 483 3.15 15.63 2.44
N THR A 484 2.42 15.95 3.50
CA THR A 484 1.12 15.32 3.79
C THR A 484 0.08 15.81 2.79
N PRO A 485 -1.02 15.07 2.56
CA PRO A 485 -2.10 15.56 1.72
C PRO A 485 -2.62 16.93 2.19
N SER A 486 -2.77 17.14 3.50
CA SER A 486 -3.20 18.41 4.08
C SER A 486 -2.23 19.56 3.77
N GLU A 487 -0.92 19.31 3.79
CA GLU A 487 0.07 20.30 3.35
C GLU A 487 -0.04 20.61 1.86
N VAL A 488 -0.27 19.60 1.01
CA VAL A 488 -0.50 19.82 -0.42
C VAL A 488 -1.76 20.66 -0.63
N MET A 489 -2.86 20.36 0.08
CA MET A 489 -4.10 21.14 0.01
C MET A 489 -3.86 22.60 0.41
N ARG A 490 -3.22 22.81 1.57
CA ARG A 490 -2.89 24.14 2.07
C ARG A 490 -2.06 24.94 1.08
N ILE A 491 -1.07 24.32 0.43
CA ILE A 491 -0.28 24.99 -0.61
C ILE A 491 -1.16 25.40 -1.79
N VAL A 492 -2.06 24.54 -2.25
CA VAL A 492 -2.93 24.88 -3.39
C VAL A 492 -3.88 26.03 -3.02
N GLU A 493 -4.39 26.06 -1.79
CA GLU A 493 -5.27 27.13 -1.29
C GLU A 493 -4.52 28.46 -1.10
N GLN A 494 -3.32 28.42 -0.53
CA GLN A 494 -2.52 29.62 -0.25
C GLN A 494 -1.80 30.18 -1.49
N HIS A 495 -1.66 29.38 -2.55
CA HIS A 495 -0.97 29.76 -3.78
C HIS A 495 -1.88 29.63 -5.02
N PRO A 496 -2.96 30.42 -5.14
CA PRO A 496 -3.88 30.35 -6.27
C PRO A 496 -3.18 30.60 -7.62
N ARG A 497 -2.11 31.41 -7.65
CA ARG A 497 -1.34 31.62 -8.88
C ARG A 497 -0.62 30.35 -9.36
N LEU A 498 -0.19 29.47 -8.46
CA LEU A 498 0.36 28.16 -8.83
C LEU A 498 -0.69 27.30 -9.55
N LEU A 499 -1.96 27.40 -9.14
CA LEU A 499 -3.08 26.75 -9.81
C LEU A 499 -3.28 27.29 -11.23
N GLU A 500 -3.20 28.61 -11.41
CA GLU A 500 -3.33 29.27 -12.72
C GLU A 500 -2.22 28.86 -13.71
N MET A 501 -1.00 28.63 -13.21
CA MET A 501 0.15 28.17 -14.00
C MET A 501 -0.01 26.75 -14.59
N ARG A 502 -1.06 25.99 -14.23
CA ARG A 502 -1.35 24.69 -14.84
C ARG A 502 -1.52 24.77 -16.35
N THR A 503 -2.11 25.87 -16.84
CA THR A 503 -2.41 26.05 -18.27
C THR A 503 -1.11 26.16 -19.04
N PHE A 504 -0.17 26.94 -18.52
CA PHE A 504 1.18 27.05 -19.06
C PHE A 504 1.89 25.69 -19.04
N GLY A 505 1.90 25.01 -17.88
CA GLY A 505 2.51 23.69 -17.75
C GLY A 505 1.97 22.65 -18.74
N ARG A 506 0.68 22.72 -19.08
CA ARG A 506 0.06 21.87 -20.10
C ARG A 506 0.48 22.19 -21.52
N LYS A 507 0.54 23.47 -21.89
CA LYS A 507 0.98 23.88 -23.23
C LYS A 507 2.42 23.49 -23.49
N MET A 508 3.26 23.50 -22.45
CA MET A 508 4.71 23.36 -22.58
C MET A 508 5.24 21.92 -22.41
N ILE A 509 4.39 20.88 -22.44
CA ILE A 509 4.78 19.48 -22.15
C ILE A 509 5.87 18.87 -23.07
N GLU A 510 6.09 19.46 -24.24
CA GLU A 510 7.18 19.08 -25.15
C GLU A 510 8.56 19.49 -24.63
N PHE A 511 8.59 20.49 -23.75
CA PHE A 511 9.81 21.03 -23.13
C PHE A 511 10.03 20.50 -21.71
N GLY A 512 9.16 19.64 -21.17
CA GLY A 512 9.36 19.13 -19.81
C GLY A 512 8.14 18.47 -19.21
N ARG A 513 8.24 18.07 -17.95
CA ARG A 513 7.08 17.62 -17.18
C ARG A 513 6.20 18.84 -16.87
N GLY A 514 4.91 18.76 -17.15
CA GLY A 514 3.98 19.89 -16.96
C GLY A 514 3.97 20.45 -15.52
N SER A 515 4.19 19.61 -14.50
CA SER A 515 4.28 20.08 -13.11
C SER A 515 5.57 20.87 -12.80
N VAL A 516 6.69 20.54 -13.46
CA VAL A 516 7.93 21.30 -13.35
C VAL A 516 7.77 22.67 -14.01
N LEU A 517 7.17 22.69 -15.20
CA LEU A 517 6.93 23.91 -15.96
C LEU A 517 5.96 24.86 -15.24
N ALA A 518 4.86 24.32 -14.69
CA ALA A 518 3.92 25.13 -13.91
C ALA A 518 4.56 25.71 -12.64
N TYR A 519 5.32 24.89 -11.88
CA TYR A 519 6.01 25.38 -10.68
C TYR A 519 7.09 26.40 -11.01
N ALA A 520 7.87 26.20 -12.07
CA ALA A 520 8.90 27.14 -12.49
C ALA A 520 8.31 28.47 -12.97
N ALA A 521 7.24 28.43 -13.77
CA ALA A 521 6.53 29.63 -14.21
C ALA A 521 6.01 30.43 -13.01
N TYR A 522 5.42 29.73 -12.03
CA TYR A 522 5.00 30.34 -10.76
C TYR A 522 6.17 31.01 -10.02
N CYS A 523 7.33 30.35 -9.94
CA CYS A 523 8.52 30.94 -9.31
C CYS A 523 9.03 32.16 -10.05
N ILE A 524 9.05 32.11 -11.39
CA ILE A 524 9.54 33.18 -12.26
C ILE A 524 8.67 34.42 -12.12
N GLU A 525 7.34 34.27 -12.23
CA GLU A 525 6.42 35.41 -12.07
C GLU A 525 6.42 35.99 -10.66
N ARG A 526 6.63 35.15 -9.63
CA ARG A 526 6.72 35.60 -8.23
C ARG A 526 8.03 36.35 -7.95
N ASP A 527 9.11 36.01 -8.63
CA ASP A 527 10.43 36.64 -8.47
C ASP A 527 10.49 38.00 -9.16
N ASP A 528 10.01 38.10 -10.40
CA ASP A 528 9.83 39.38 -11.11
C ASP A 528 8.64 39.27 -12.09
N ALA A 529 7.57 40.02 -11.82
CA ALA A 529 6.32 39.88 -12.57
C ALA A 529 6.40 40.39 -14.01
N GLU A 530 7.12 41.49 -14.25
CA GLU A 530 7.22 42.09 -15.58
C GLU A 530 8.21 41.30 -16.44
N LEU A 531 9.42 41.10 -15.93
CA LEU A 531 10.46 40.40 -16.66
C LEU A 531 10.14 38.90 -16.79
N GLY A 532 9.49 38.33 -15.78
CA GLY A 532 9.03 36.96 -15.79
C GLY A 532 7.97 36.72 -16.85
N ARG A 533 7.03 37.65 -17.03
CA ARG A 533 6.04 37.58 -18.11
C ARG A 533 6.73 37.57 -19.48
N VAL A 534 7.67 38.49 -19.72
CA VAL A 534 8.45 38.53 -20.97
C VAL A 534 9.17 37.20 -21.20
N PHE A 535 9.86 36.68 -20.18
CA PHE A 535 10.58 35.41 -20.29
C PHE A 535 9.65 34.24 -20.62
N LEU A 536 8.52 34.13 -19.94
CA LEU A 536 7.56 33.03 -20.13
C LEU A 536 6.84 33.12 -21.48
N GLU A 537 6.45 34.31 -21.92
CA GLU A 537 5.83 34.54 -23.24
C GLU A 537 6.78 34.15 -24.37
N ARG A 538 8.06 34.59 -24.28
CA ARG A 538 9.10 34.24 -25.25
C ARG A 538 9.48 32.77 -25.19
N PHE A 539 9.49 32.19 -24.00
CA PHE A 539 9.70 30.75 -23.83
C PHE A 539 8.52 29.94 -24.35
N GLU A 540 7.28 30.43 -24.31
CA GLU A 540 6.09 29.77 -24.87
C GLU A 540 6.11 29.84 -26.40
N SER A 541 6.16 31.06 -26.97
CA SER A 541 6.06 31.27 -28.41
C SER A 541 7.27 30.76 -29.17
N GLY A 542 8.48 31.00 -28.64
CA GLY A 542 9.73 30.82 -29.37
C GLY A 542 9.89 31.75 -30.59
N ALA A 543 9.01 32.74 -30.75
CA ALA A 543 9.02 33.69 -31.86
C ALA A 543 10.01 34.83 -31.60
N ASP A 544 10.60 35.37 -32.67
CA ASP A 544 11.54 36.50 -32.66
C ASP A 544 12.79 36.30 -31.79
N LEU A 545 13.19 35.04 -31.56
CA LEU A 545 14.41 34.73 -30.81
C LEU A 545 15.61 34.61 -31.76
N PRO A 546 16.59 35.54 -31.73
CA PRO A 546 17.76 35.44 -32.60
C PRO A 546 18.64 34.25 -32.25
N ARG A 547 19.45 33.82 -33.22
CA ARG A 547 20.41 32.73 -33.01
C ARG A 547 21.35 33.07 -31.84
N GLY A 548 21.46 32.14 -30.90
CA GLY A 548 22.27 32.30 -29.68
C GLY A 548 21.55 32.99 -28.52
N HIS A 549 20.29 33.40 -28.69
CA HIS A 549 19.51 33.94 -27.58
C HIS A 549 19.28 32.88 -26.49
N LEU A 550 19.40 33.27 -25.22
CA LEU A 550 19.35 32.39 -24.06
C LEU A 550 18.08 31.53 -24.02
N ILE A 551 16.92 32.14 -24.28
CA ILE A 551 15.61 31.45 -24.26
C ILE A 551 15.52 30.38 -25.37
N LEU A 552 16.14 30.63 -26.54
CA LEU A 552 16.14 29.67 -27.64
C LEU A 552 17.00 28.45 -27.30
N GLU A 553 18.18 28.68 -26.71
CA GLU A 553 19.06 27.59 -26.25
C GLU A 553 18.43 26.80 -25.10
N LEU A 554 17.72 27.48 -24.19
CA LEU A 554 16.94 26.82 -23.14
C LEU A 554 15.86 25.91 -23.73
N ARG A 555 15.08 26.37 -24.73
CA ARG A 555 14.07 25.53 -25.40
C ARG A 555 14.68 24.24 -25.96
N LYS A 556 15.80 24.34 -26.68
CA LYS A 556 16.53 23.17 -27.21
C LYS A 556 16.99 22.24 -26.09
N ARG A 557 17.60 22.81 -25.03
CA ARG A 557 18.10 22.04 -23.89
C ARG A 557 16.99 21.29 -23.16
N MET A 558 15.86 21.96 -22.95
CA MET A 558 14.68 21.38 -22.30
C MET A 558 14.05 20.24 -23.13
N GLN A 559 14.05 20.34 -24.47
CA GLN A 559 13.65 19.23 -25.35
C GLN A 559 14.60 18.02 -25.25
N ILE A 560 15.91 18.25 -25.16
CA ILE A 560 16.89 17.18 -24.96
C ILE A 560 16.63 16.47 -23.62
N LEU A 561 16.52 17.23 -22.53
CA LEU A 561 16.21 16.69 -21.20
C LEU A 561 14.89 15.91 -21.18
N ARG A 562 13.90 16.35 -21.97
CA ARG A 562 12.63 15.65 -22.13
C ARG A 562 12.80 14.29 -22.82
N ARG A 563 13.58 14.24 -23.91
CA ARG A 563 13.89 13.01 -24.67
C ARG A 563 14.69 12.01 -23.84
N GLU A 564 15.66 12.50 -23.08
CA GLU A 564 16.50 11.71 -22.16
C GLU A 564 15.78 11.29 -20.87
N ARG A 565 14.52 11.73 -20.68
CA ARG A 565 13.71 11.44 -19.49
C ARG A 565 14.37 11.90 -18.19
N ALA A 566 15.07 13.04 -18.24
CA ALA A 566 15.71 13.66 -17.08
C ALA A 566 14.74 13.81 -15.89
N SER A 567 15.32 13.84 -14.69
CA SER A 567 14.60 13.98 -13.43
C SER A 567 13.87 15.33 -13.33
N GLN A 568 12.90 15.42 -12.41
CA GLN A 568 12.23 16.70 -12.11
C GLN A 568 13.21 17.77 -11.64
N GLU A 569 14.25 17.37 -10.91
CA GLU A 569 15.23 18.27 -10.32
C GLU A 569 16.17 18.87 -11.38
N GLU A 570 16.63 18.05 -12.34
CA GLU A 570 17.46 18.52 -13.45
C GLU A 570 16.70 19.50 -14.36
N GLN A 571 15.45 19.17 -14.73
CA GLN A 571 14.62 20.05 -15.54
C GLN A 571 14.35 21.39 -14.84
N LEU A 572 14.04 21.35 -13.54
CA LEU A 572 13.79 22.55 -12.75
C LEU A 572 15.05 23.40 -12.58
N LYS A 573 16.21 22.76 -12.34
CA LYS A 573 17.50 23.44 -12.22
C LYS A 573 17.87 24.17 -13.51
N GLU A 574 17.70 23.53 -14.66
CA GLU A 574 17.99 24.15 -15.96
C GLU A 574 17.10 25.38 -16.21
N LEU A 575 15.78 25.23 -15.98
CA LEU A 575 14.80 26.28 -16.23
C LEU A 575 15.01 27.50 -15.31
N LEU A 576 15.16 27.28 -14.00
CA LEU A 576 15.42 28.37 -13.05
C LEU A 576 16.83 28.97 -13.18
N GLY A 577 17.82 28.16 -13.59
CA GLY A 577 19.16 28.65 -13.89
C GLY A 577 19.22 29.52 -15.15
N ALA A 578 18.41 29.22 -16.16
CA ALA A 578 18.24 30.10 -17.31
C ALA A 578 17.48 31.38 -16.95
N TRP A 579 16.46 31.31 -16.10
CA TRP A 579 15.79 32.49 -15.57
C TRP A 579 16.75 33.42 -14.82
N SER A 580 17.59 32.89 -13.92
CA SER A 580 18.60 33.69 -13.20
C SER A 580 19.54 34.43 -14.15
N ARG A 581 20.04 33.75 -15.18
CA ARG A 581 20.91 34.34 -16.21
C ARG A 581 20.19 35.41 -17.03
N PHE A 582 18.93 35.19 -17.36
CA PHE A 582 18.11 36.16 -18.08
C PHE A 582 17.86 37.42 -17.24
N LYS A 583 17.58 37.25 -15.95
CA LYS A 583 17.37 38.35 -15.00
C LYS A 583 18.61 39.22 -14.82
N GLU A 584 19.79 38.62 -14.78
CA GLU A 584 21.06 39.35 -14.67
C GLU A 584 21.38 40.19 -15.90
N LYS A 585 21.04 39.70 -17.10
CA LYS A 585 21.27 40.40 -18.37
C LYS A 585 20.07 40.22 -19.31
N PRO A 586 19.01 41.03 -19.12
CA PRO A 586 17.84 41.00 -19.97
C PRO A 586 18.22 41.49 -21.38
N ASP A 587 18.32 40.59 -22.35
CA ASP A 587 18.62 40.94 -23.75
C ASP A 587 17.36 41.49 -24.46
N LEU A 588 16.72 42.48 -23.84
CA LEU A 588 15.42 43.03 -24.29
C LEU A 588 15.50 43.72 -25.66
N GLY A 589 16.67 44.26 -26.01
CA GLY A 589 16.89 44.90 -27.33
C GLY A 589 16.93 43.92 -28.51
N ARG A 590 16.99 42.62 -28.22
CA ARG A 590 16.97 41.52 -29.21
C ARG A 590 15.67 40.72 -29.20
N LEU A 591 14.68 41.16 -28.42
CA LEU A 591 13.39 40.50 -28.22
C LEU A 591 12.24 41.25 -28.91
#